data_AF-A0A095W0C3-F1
#
_entry.id   AF-A0A095W0C3-F1
#
_cell.length_a   1.000
_cell.length_b   1.000
_cell.length_c   1.000
_cell.angle_alpha   90.00
_cell.angle_beta   90.00
_cell.angle_gamma   90.00
#
_symmetry.space_group_name_H-M   'P 1'
#
loop_
_entity.id
_entity.type
_entity.pdbx_description
1 polymer ?
#
loop_
_entity_poly.entity_id
_entity_poly.type
_entity_poly.pdbx_seq_one_letter_code
_entity_poly.pdbx_strand_id
1 'polypeptide(L)' 'MAAQINVEEIVESIASETRMPKETVSELYEKTLAEYRDGARILDYVALLAAKRVRDDLRQQKRH' A
#
# COMPACT_ATOMS: atom_id res chain seq x y z
N MET A 1 -5.29 -12.71 -1.57
CA MET A 1 -5.58 -12.06 -0.27
C MET A 1 -4.51 -10.99 -0.09
N ALA A 2 -4.87 -9.71 -0.02
CA ALA A 2 -3.88 -8.67 0.25
C ALA A 2 -3.32 -8.93 1.66
N ALA A 3 -2.00 -8.94 1.81
CA ALA A 3 -1.37 -9.00 3.12
C ALA A 3 -1.87 -7.78 3.91
N GLN A 4 -2.64 -8.01 4.98
CA GLN A 4 -3.07 -6.95 5.85
C GLN A 4 -1.81 -6.50 6.61
N ILE A 5 -1.30 -5.32 6.24
CA ILE A 5 -0.16 -4.74 6.96
C ILE A 5 -0.62 -4.47 8.39
N ASN A 6 -0.03 -5.16 9.36
CA ASN A 6 -0.32 -4.95 10.77
C ASN A 6 0.48 -3.74 11.27
N VAL A 7 -0.20 -2.60 11.37
CA VAL A 7 0.42 -1.32 11.78
C VAL A 7 1.01 -1.40 13.18
N GLU A 8 0.38 -2.15 14.09
CA GLU A 8 0.83 -2.30 15.48
C GLU A 8 2.22 -2.97 15.57
N GLU A 9 2.45 -4.01 14.78
CA GLU A 9 3.75 -4.70 14.72
C GLU A 9 4.86 -3.79 14.17
N ILE A 10 4.52 -2.93 13.21
CA ILE A 10 5.48 -1.97 12.63
C ILE A 10 5.86 -0.92 13.68
N VAL A 11 4.88 -0.35 14.38
CA VAL A 11 5.11 0.63 15.45
C VAL A 11 5.95 0.02 16.57
N GLU A 12 5.64 -1.21 16.98
CA GLU A 12 6.38 -1.91 18.05
C GLU A 12 7.84 -2.18 17.68
N SER A 13 8.12 -2.57 16.44
CA SER A 13 9.49 -2.77 15.97
C SER A 13 10.28 -1.45 16.01
N ILE A 14 9.70 -0.38 15.44
CA ILE A 14 10.36 0.93 15.37
C ILE A 14 10.65 1.49 16.77
N ALA A 15 9.70 1.39 17.70
CA ALA A 15 9.88 1.84 19.08
C ALA A 15 11.04 1.09 19.77
N SER A 16 11.12 -0.23 19.57
CA SER A 16 12.17 -1.07 20.15
C SER A 16 13.55 -0.75 19.58
N GLU A 17 13.64 -0.54 18.26
CA GLU A 17 14.90 -0.22 17.56
C GLU A 17 15.43 1.17 17.91
N THR A 18 14.54 2.15 18.00
CA THR A 18 14.90 3.56 18.27
C THR A 18 14.99 3.89 19.75
N ARG A 19 14.58 2.95 20.63
CA ARG A 19 14.42 3.15 22.08
C ARG A 19 13.54 4.36 22.41
N MET A 20 12.54 4.60 21.57
CA MET A 20 11.54 5.64 21.77
C MET A 20 10.23 5.05 22.30
N PRO A 21 9.42 5.84 23.04
CA PRO A 21 8.10 5.39 23.47
C PRO A 21 7.21 5.04 22.27
N LYS A 22 6.44 3.95 22.39
CA LYS A 22 5.49 3.53 21.34
C LYS A 22 4.51 4.65 20.96
N GLU A 23 4.01 5.40 21.94
CA GLU A 23 3.10 6.53 21.72
C GLU A 23 3.70 7.59 20.78
N THR A 24 4.94 8.02 21.03
CA THR A 24 5.66 8.97 20.16
C THR A 24 5.86 8.42 18.75
N VAL A 25 6.14 7.12 18.64
CA VAL A 25 6.33 6.45 17.33
C VAL A 25 5.01 6.32 16.58
N SER A 26 3.91 5.99 17.26
CA SER A 26 2.57 5.92 16.67
C SER A 26 2.14 7.26 16.09
N GLU A 27 2.25 8.34 16.88
CA GLU A 27 1.88 9.69 16.43
C GLU A 27 2.68 10.13 15.21
N LEU A 28 3.99 9.86 15.23
CA LEU A 28 4.87 10.18 14.10
C LEU A 28 4.55 9.34 12.87
N TYR A 29 4.29 8.04 13.05
CA TYR A 29 3.94 7.12 11.97
C TYR A 29 2.62 7.53 11.30
N GLU A 30 1.58 7.83 12.08
CA GLU A 30 0.27 8.26 11.57
C GLU A 30 0.37 9.58 10.80
N LYS A 31 1.09 10.56 11.35
CA LYS A 31 1.35 11.84 10.68
C LYS A 31 2.06 11.63 9.34
N THR A 32 3.13 10.85 9.35
CA THR A 32 3.94 10.54 8.17
C THR A 32 3.12 9.78 7.11
N LEU A 33 2.28 8.84 7.55
CA LEU A 33 1.38 8.11 6.66
C LEU A 33 0.32 9.01 6.04
N ALA A 34 -0.21 9.97 6.79
CA ALA A 34 -1.14 10.98 6.28
C ALA A 34 -0.49 11.87 5.23
N GLU A 35 0.77 12.30 5.44
CA GLU A 35 1.57 13.06 4.47
C GLU A 35 1.85 12.24 3.21
N TYR A 36 2.21 10.96 3.32
CA TYR A 36 2.40 10.09 2.14
C TYR A 36 1.09 9.81 1.40
N ARG A 37 -0.03 9.72 2.11
CA ARG A 37 -1.36 9.61 1.48
C ARG A 37 -1.72 10.88 0.71
N ASP A 38 -1.27 12.04 1.18
CA ASP A 38 -1.45 13.33 0.52
C ASP A 38 -0.47 13.48 -0.66
N GLY A 39 -0.85 12.92 -1.81
CA GLY A 39 -0.06 12.99 -3.05
C GLY A 39 0.33 11.64 -3.64
N ALA A 40 0.11 10.53 -2.93
CA ALA A 40 0.30 9.19 -3.48
C ALA A 40 -0.70 8.92 -4.63
N ARG A 41 -0.20 8.85 -5.88
CA ARG A 41 -0.91 8.24 -7.01
C ARG A 41 -0.58 6.75 -7.03
N ILE A 42 -1.44 5.98 -6.39
CA ILE A 42 -1.32 4.53 -6.17
C ILE A 42 -1.12 3.80 -7.52
N LEU A 43 0.07 3.23 -7.72
CA LEU A 43 0.41 2.37 -8.88
C LEU A 43 -0.25 0.98 -8.81
N ASP A 44 -0.91 0.62 -7.70
CA ASP A 44 -1.59 -0.67 -7.52
C ASP A 44 -2.71 -0.91 -8.55
N TYR A 45 -3.23 0.15 -9.17
CA TYR A 45 -4.20 0.05 -10.27
C TYR A 45 -3.57 -0.30 -11.62
N VAL A 46 -2.25 -0.14 -11.78
CA VAL A 46 -1.56 -0.40 -13.05
C VAL A 46 -1.65 -1.89 -13.40
N ALA A 47 -1.45 -2.78 -12.44
CA ALA A 47 -1.60 -4.22 -12.66
C ALA A 47 -3.05 -4.62 -13.00
N LEU A 48 -4.04 -3.99 -12.37
CA LEU A 48 -5.46 -4.22 -12.67
C LEU A 48 -5.86 -3.71 -14.05
N LEU A 49 -5.34 -2.55 -14.45
CA LEU A 49 -5.56 -1.96 -15.77
C LEU A 49 -4.88 -2.76 -16.87
N ALA A 50 -3.66 -3.25 -16.62
CA ALA A 50 -2.98 -4.19 -17.52
C ALA A 50 -3.77 -5.50 -17.67
N ALA A 51 -4.26 -6.06 -16.56
CA ALA A 51 -5.10 -7.27 -16.59
C ALA A 51 -6.43 -7.04 -17.35
N LYS A 52 -7.04 -5.86 -17.24
CA LYS A 52 -8.23 -5.49 -18.03
C LYS A 52 -7.90 -5.46 -19.53
N ARG A 53 -6.80 -4.80 -19.91
CA ARG A 53 -6.41 -4.65 -21.31
C ARG A 53 -6.10 -5.99 -21.98
N VAL A 54 -5.39 -6.88 -21.29
CA VAL A 54 -5.12 -8.24 -21.79
C VAL A 54 -6.41 -9.03 -22.05
N ARG A 55 -7.42 -8.89 -21.19
CA ARG A 55 -8.73 -9.56 -21.38
C ARG A 55 -9.47 -9.03 -22.61
N ASP A 56 -9.39 -7.73 -22.85
CA ASP A 56 -10.05 -7.10 -23.99
C ASP A 56 -9.39 -7.51 -25.32
N ASP A 57 -8.07 -7.58 -25.36
CA ASP A 57 -7.33 -8.03 -26.56
C ASP A 57 -7.65 -9.49 -26.92
N LEU A 58 -7.72 -10.38 -25.92
CA LEU A 58 -8.11 -11.79 -26.13
C LEU A 58 -9.58 -11.93 -26.58
N ARG A 59 -10.47 -11.06 -26.12
CA ARG A 59 -11.87 -11.03 -26.57
C ARG A 59 -12.01 -10.57 -28.01
N GLN A 60 -11.16 -9.63 -28.46
CA GLN A 60 -11.15 -9.18 -29.85
C GLN A 60 -10.61 -10.28 -30.78
N GLN A 61 -9.57 -11.00 -30.38
CA GLN A 61 -9.04 -12.13 -31.15
C GLN A 61 -10.06 -13.27 -31.30
N LYS A 62 -10.92 -13.51 -30.31
CA LYS A 62 -12.00 -14.50 -30.39
C LYS A 62 -13.16 -14.15 -31.32
N ARG A 63 -13.27 -12.90 -31.78
CA ARG A 63 -14.34 -12.42 -32.67
C ARG A 63 -13.92 -12.42 -34.15
N HIS A 64 -12.68 -12.78 -34.43
CA HIS A 64 -12.13 -13.05 -35.76
C HIS A 64 -12.10 -14.55 -36.02
#